data_AF-A0A958UCC6-F1
#
_entry.id   AF-A0A958UCC6-F1
#
_cell.length_a   1.000
_cell.length_b   1.000
_cell.length_c   1.000
_cell.angle_alpha   90.00
_cell.angle_beta   90.00
_cell.angle_gamma   90.00
#
_symmetry.space_group_name_H-M   'P 1'
#
loop_
_entity.id
_entity.type
_entity.pdbx_description
1 polymer ?
#
loop_
_entity_poly.entity_id
_entity_poly.type
_entity_poly.pdbx_seq_one_letter_code
_entity_poly.pdbx_strand_id
1 'polypeptide(L)'
;MIILEILVRIFINILFRGIILGFFRLIGNGFDKLYELISGNKKSADPIKVLEKKYLYKEIELIDNLNSTLKSGLKGAIIEVIDEHRFFAEFYDLNGHQMEYNGEFVFKIGMNQFKLKR
;
A
#
# COMPACT_ATOMS: atom_id res chain seq x y z
N MET A 1 13.43 8.95 29.55
CA MET A 1 14.07 8.74 28.23
C MET A 1 13.26 7.82 27.31
N ILE A 2 12.73 6.69 27.80
CA ILE A 2 12.01 5.70 26.96
C ILE A 2 10.66 6.21 26.40
N ILE A 3 9.88 6.93 27.20
CA ILE A 3 8.53 7.41 26.80
C ILE A 3 8.60 8.44 25.67
N LEU A 4 9.63 9.29 25.67
CA LEU A 4 9.83 10.31 24.65
C LEU A 4 10.22 9.69 23.29
N GLU A 5 11.06 8.66 23.30
CA GLU A 5 11.42 7.92 22.07
C GLU A 5 10.20 7.21 21.46
N ILE A 6 9.35 6.61 22.29
CA ILE A 6 8.11 5.96 21.82
C ILE A 6 7.16 6.99 21.19
N LEU A 7 6.96 8.15 21.83
CA LEU A 7 6.13 9.23 21.29
C LEU A 7 6.67 9.78 19.97
N VAL A 8 7.99 9.97 19.86
CA VAL A 8 8.64 10.41 18.61
C VAL A 8 8.48 9.37 17.50
N ARG A 9 8.62 8.07 17.82
CA ARG A 9 8.41 6.99 16.84
C ARG A 9 6.98 6.97 16.31
N ILE A 10 5.99 7.07 17.20
CA ILE A 10 4.56 7.12 16.83
C ILE A 10 4.29 8.35 15.96
N PHE A 11 4.82 9.52 16.37
CA PHE A 11 4.63 10.76 15.64
C PHE A 11 5.24 10.70 14.24
N ILE A 12 6.48 10.21 14.09
CA ILE A 12 7.13 10.01 12.79
C ILE A 12 6.31 9.04 11.93
N ASN A 13 5.82 7.94 12.50
CA ASN A 13 5.06 6.96 11.74
C ASN A 13 3.73 7.53 11.21
N ILE A 14 3.03 8.33 12.03
CA ILE A 14 1.82 9.05 11.62
C ILE A 14 2.14 10.11 10.55
N LEU A 15 3.22 10.88 10.74
CA LEU A 15 3.64 11.93 9.82
C LEU A 15 4.04 11.34 8.45
N PHE A 16 4.84 10.27 8.45
CA PHE A 16 5.26 9.57 7.24
C PHE A 16 4.07 8.99 6.50
N ARG A 17 3.13 8.30 7.20
CA ARG A 17 1.92 7.77 6.56
C ARG A 17 1.12 8.88 5.90
N GLY A 18 0.88 9.99 6.59
CA GLY A 18 0.12 11.13 6.07
C GLY A 18 0.81 11.87 4.92
N ILE A 19 2.11 12.13 5.03
CA ILE A 19 2.89 12.87 4.03
C ILE A 19 3.10 12.03 2.78
N ILE A 20 3.45 10.74 2.91
CA ILE A 20 3.63 9.84 1.77
C ILE A 20 2.30 9.69 1.01
N LEU A 21 1.21 9.37 1.70
CA LEU A 21 -0.12 9.27 1.08
C LEU A 21 -0.55 10.58 0.40
N GLY A 22 -0.30 11.73 1.05
CA GLY A 22 -0.62 13.05 0.50
C GLY A 22 0.22 13.41 -0.73
N PHE A 23 1.52 13.14 -0.68
CA PHE A 23 2.48 13.45 -1.73
C PHE A 23 2.21 12.64 -3.00
N PHE A 24 1.98 11.33 -2.88
CA PHE A 24 1.65 10.48 -4.03
C PHE A 24 0.32 10.86 -4.68
N ARG A 25 -0.66 11.29 -3.88
CA ARG A 25 -1.97 11.76 -4.39
C ARG A 25 -1.85 13.07 -5.19
N LEU A 26 -0.93 13.96 -4.80
CA LEU A 26 -0.64 15.21 -5.51
C LEU A 26 0.12 14.96 -6.81
N ILE A 27 1.10 14.04 -6.79
CA ILE A 27 1.87 13.67 -7.99
C ILE A 27 0.96 13.08 -9.07
N GLY A 28 0.13 12.08 -8.73
CA GLY A 28 -0.75 11.42 -9.71
C GLY A 28 -1.72 12.39 -10.41
N ASN A 29 -2.32 13.30 -9.64
CA ASN A 29 -3.22 14.33 -10.19
C ASN A 29 -2.48 15.38 -11.03
N GLY A 30 -1.23 15.71 -10.68
CA GLY A 30 -0.40 16.64 -11.43
C GLY A 30 -0.02 16.09 -12.81
N PHE A 31 0.40 14.83 -12.88
CA PHE A 31 0.76 14.18 -14.14
C PHE A 31 -0.44 13.95 -15.07
N ASP A 32 -1.61 13.61 -14.52
CA ASP A 32 -2.83 13.46 -15.32
C ASP A 32 -3.24 14.80 -15.97
N LYS A 33 -3.20 15.92 -15.23
CA LYS A 33 -3.46 17.27 -15.77
C LYS A 33 -2.42 17.73 -16.80
N LEU A 34 -1.15 17.44 -16.56
CA LEU A 34 -0.07 17.80 -17.49
C LEU A 34 -0.22 17.07 -18.82
N TYR A 35 -0.60 15.79 -18.78
CA TYR A 35 -0.85 14.99 -19.98
C TYR A 35 -2.08 15.45 -20.76
N GLU A 36 -3.17 15.83 -20.08
CA GLU A 36 -4.35 16.42 -20.74
C GLU A 36 -4.01 17.74 -21.43
N LEU A 37 -3.20 18.60 -20.78
CA LEU A 37 -2.72 19.86 -21.34
C LEU A 37 -1.85 19.68 -22.59
N ILE A 38 -0.97 18.68 -22.62
CA ILE A 38 -0.05 18.44 -23.73
C ILE A 38 -0.74 17.69 -24.89
N SER A 39 -1.58 16.69 -24.58
CA SER A 39 -2.12 15.78 -25.61
C SER A 39 -3.47 16.19 -26.18
N GLY A 40 -4.21 17.10 -25.53
CA GLY A 40 -5.56 17.52 -25.93
C GLY A 40 -6.64 16.42 -25.83
N ASN A 41 -6.26 15.21 -25.41
CA ASN A 41 -7.13 14.05 -25.28
C ASN A 41 -7.26 13.65 -23.80
N LYS A 42 -8.47 13.25 -23.39
CA LYS A 42 -8.62 12.51 -22.12
C LYS A 42 -7.89 11.18 -22.27
N LYS A 43 -6.89 10.95 -21.40
CA LYS A 43 -6.14 9.70 -21.37
C LYS A 43 -7.14 8.54 -21.17
N SER A 44 -7.15 7.55 -22.07
CA SER A 44 -7.88 6.30 -21.79
C SER A 44 -7.36 5.74 -20.48
N ALA A 45 -8.26 5.27 -19.61
CA ALA A 45 -7.87 4.80 -18.29
C ALA A 45 -6.96 3.58 -18.44
N ASP A 46 -5.66 3.78 -18.22
CA ASP A 46 -4.68 2.71 -18.13
C ASP A 46 -5.16 1.71 -17.05
N PRO A 47 -5.35 0.42 -17.39
CA PRO A 47 -5.83 -0.59 -16.46
C PRO A 47 -5.04 -0.60 -15.14
N ILE A 48 -3.72 -0.40 -15.21
CA ILE A 48 -2.86 -0.36 -14.02
C ILE A 48 -3.17 0.87 -13.17
N LYS A 49 -3.35 2.06 -13.77
CA LYS A 49 -3.75 3.27 -13.02
C LYS A 49 -5.10 3.13 -12.34
N VAL A 50 -6.04 2.40 -12.94
CA VAL A 50 -7.35 2.12 -12.32
C VAL A 50 -7.16 1.25 -11.08
N LEU A 51 -6.31 0.24 -11.16
CA LEU A 51 -5.97 -0.63 -10.05
C LEU A 51 -5.19 0.11 -8.97
N GLU A 52 -4.22 0.95 -9.32
CA GLU A 52 -3.51 1.80 -8.36
C GLU A 52 -4.49 2.68 -7.58
N LYS A 53 -5.40 3.38 -8.25
CA LYS A 53 -6.43 4.20 -7.58
C LYS A 53 -7.31 3.38 -6.64
N LYS A 54 -7.55 2.11 -6.96
CA LYS A 54 -8.41 1.21 -6.19
C LYS A 54 -7.70 0.55 -5.01
N TYR A 55 -6.44 0.16 -5.18
CA TYR A 55 -5.72 -0.75 -4.26
C TYR A 55 -4.51 -0.11 -3.60
N LEU A 56 -3.78 0.78 -4.28
CA LEU A 56 -2.53 1.33 -3.77
C LEU A 56 -2.76 2.05 -2.42
N TYR A 57 -1.94 1.71 -1.43
CA TYR A 57 -2.00 2.18 -0.05
C TYR A 57 -3.31 1.91 0.69
N LYS A 58 -4.17 1.02 0.17
CA LYS A 58 -5.36 0.59 0.88
C LYS A 58 -5.04 -0.50 1.88
N GLU A 59 -5.75 -0.45 3.00
CA GLU A 59 -5.71 -1.53 3.97
C GLU A 59 -6.37 -2.77 3.41
N ILE A 60 -5.69 -3.89 3.60
CA ILE A 60 -6.12 -5.20 3.14
C ILE A 60 -6.08 -6.20 4.29
N GLU A 61 -6.84 -7.27 4.13
CA GLU A 61 -6.79 -8.44 5.00
C GLU A 61 -6.46 -9.66 4.15
N LEU A 62 -5.45 -10.41 4.58
CA LEU A 62 -5.04 -11.63 3.89
C LEU A 62 -6.12 -12.70 4.06
N ILE A 63 -6.55 -13.32 2.96
CA ILE A 63 -7.65 -14.32 2.98
C ILE A 63 -7.08 -15.73 3.19
N ASP A 64 -5.90 -16.00 2.63
CA ASP A 64 -5.25 -17.31 2.65
C ASP A 64 -3.89 -17.25 3.34
N ASN A 65 -3.40 -18.39 3.84
CA ASN A 65 -2.05 -18.45 4.38
C ASN A 65 -1.02 -18.29 3.26
N LEU A 66 -0.15 -17.28 3.35
CA LEU A 66 0.94 -17.10 2.38
C LEU A 66 2.15 -17.97 2.73
N ASN A 67 2.45 -18.13 4.03
CA ASN A 67 3.51 -19.01 4.52
C ASN A 67 3.29 -19.45 5.99
N SER A 68 4.33 -19.97 6.65
CA SER A 68 4.27 -20.40 8.06
C SER A 68 3.99 -19.26 9.03
N THR A 69 4.33 -18.03 8.68
CA THR A 69 4.24 -16.82 9.51
C THR A 69 3.08 -15.92 9.10
N LEU A 70 2.91 -15.69 7.80
CA LEU A 70 1.84 -14.87 7.21
C LEU A 70 0.57 -15.71 7.06
N LYS A 71 -0.26 -15.70 8.11
CA LYS A 71 -1.54 -16.41 8.16
C LYS A 71 -2.71 -15.54 7.69
N SER A 72 -3.80 -16.21 7.29
CA SER A 72 -5.06 -15.53 6.99
C SER A 72 -5.55 -14.68 8.17
N GLY A 73 -6.25 -13.59 7.85
CA GLY A 73 -6.71 -12.59 8.82
C GLY A 73 -5.69 -11.51 9.17
N LEU A 74 -4.43 -11.62 8.74
CA LEU A 74 -3.44 -10.56 8.93
C LEU A 74 -3.82 -9.31 8.15
N LYS A 75 -3.63 -8.16 8.79
CA LYS A 75 -3.84 -6.86 8.18
C LYS A 75 -2.57 -6.42 7.47
N GLY A 76 -2.73 -5.72 6.37
CA GLY A 76 -1.63 -5.19 5.59
C GLY A 76 -2.02 -3.97 4.78
N ALA A 77 -1.10 -3.51 3.95
CA ALA A 77 -1.33 -2.46 2.98
C ALA A 77 -0.67 -2.82 1.65
N ILE A 78 -1.35 -2.53 0.53
CA ILE A 78 -0.73 -2.62 -0.78
C ILE A 78 0.25 -1.45 -0.93
N ILE A 79 1.50 -1.74 -1.27
CA ILE A 79 2.52 -0.72 -1.51
C ILE A 79 2.83 -0.51 -2.98
N GLU A 80 2.53 -1.49 -3.83
CA GLU A 80 2.75 -1.41 -5.28
C GLU A 80 1.80 -2.34 -6.05
N VAL A 81 1.34 -1.88 -7.21
CA VAL A 81 0.61 -2.69 -8.19
C VAL A 81 1.60 -3.11 -9.26
N ILE A 82 1.90 -4.42 -9.35
CA ILE A 82 2.85 -4.95 -10.33
C ILE A 82 2.16 -5.10 -11.69
N ASP A 83 0.97 -5.69 -11.67
CA ASP A 83 0.10 -5.86 -12.83
C ASP A 83 -1.36 -6.12 -12.39
N GLU A 84 -2.21 -6.53 -13.34
CA GLU A 84 -3.63 -6.75 -13.12
C GLU A 84 -3.98 -7.77 -12.02
N HIS A 85 -3.06 -8.68 -11.70
CA HIS A 85 -3.31 -9.80 -10.80
C HIS A 85 -2.34 -9.86 -9.63
N ARG A 86 -1.24 -9.11 -9.65
CA ARG A 86 -0.13 -9.24 -8.70
C ARG A 86 0.20 -7.90 -8.07
N PHE A 87 0.40 -7.93 -6.75
CA PHE A 87 0.62 -6.76 -5.92
C PHE A 87 1.78 -7.02 -4.95
N PHE A 88 2.46 -5.96 -4.54
CA PHE A 88 3.30 -6.01 -3.35
C PHE A 88 2.55 -5.45 -2.16
N ALA A 89 2.64 -6.16 -1.04
CA ALA A 89 2.01 -5.77 0.21
C ALA A 89 2.95 -5.96 1.40
N GLU A 90 2.80 -5.09 2.38
CA GLU A 90 3.34 -5.29 3.72
C GLU A 90 2.21 -5.73 4.66
N PHE A 91 2.56 -6.54 5.66
CA PHE A 91 1.62 -7.02 6.68
C PHE A 91 2.10 -6.65 8.07
N TYR A 92 1.16 -6.58 9.01
CA TYR A 92 1.44 -6.17 10.38
C TYR A 92 0.91 -7.17 11.40
N ASP A 93 1.62 -7.29 12.51
CA ASP A 93 1.17 -8.03 13.69
C ASP A 93 0.01 -7.31 14.40
N LEU A 94 -0.49 -7.91 15.49
CA LEU A 94 -1.56 -7.32 16.30
C LEU A 94 -1.16 -6.00 16.98
N ASN A 95 0.13 -5.74 17.11
CA ASN A 95 0.69 -4.51 17.69
C ASN A 95 0.98 -3.44 16.63
N GLY A 96 0.78 -3.75 15.34
CA GLY A 96 1.07 -2.86 14.22
C GLY A 96 2.53 -2.87 13.76
N HIS A 97 3.36 -3.80 14.25
CA HIS A 97 4.72 -3.99 13.75
C HIS A 97 4.72 -4.72 12.41
N GLN A 98 5.58 -4.29 11.50
CA GLN A 98 5.74 -4.94 10.20
C GLN A 98 6.24 -6.38 10.36
N MET A 99 5.62 -7.28 9.62
CA MET A 99 5.95 -8.70 9.61
C MET A 99 7.18 -8.94 8.73
N GLU A 100 8.16 -9.65 9.28
CA GLU A 100 9.34 -10.13 8.56
C GLU A 100 9.25 -11.65 8.35
N TYR A 101 9.65 -12.12 7.18
CA TYR A 101 9.83 -13.53 6.90
C TYR A 101 11.03 -13.73 5.98
N ASN A 102 12.01 -14.53 6.41
CA ASN A 102 13.26 -14.77 5.67
C ASN A 102 14.03 -13.50 5.27
N GLY A 103 14.03 -12.46 6.11
CA GLY A 103 14.67 -11.19 5.78
C GLY A 103 13.87 -10.29 4.84
N GLU A 104 12.67 -10.71 4.42
CA GLU A 104 11.77 -9.92 3.58
C GLU A 104 10.63 -9.30 4.41
N PHE A 105 10.29 -8.06 4.09
CA PHE A 105 9.21 -7.28 4.74
C PHE A 105 8.03 -6.98 3.78
N VAL A 106 8.25 -7.25 2.50
CA VAL A 106 7.32 -6.97 1.40
C VAL A 106 7.08 -8.28 0.68
N PHE A 107 5.81 -8.60 0.47
CA PHE A 107 5.40 -9.88 -0.06
C PHE A 107 4.57 -9.70 -1.31
N LYS A 108 4.85 -10.53 -2.31
CA LYS A 108 4.05 -10.60 -3.52
C LYS A 108 2.77 -11.39 -3.24
N ILE A 109 1.62 -10.79 -3.52
CA ILE A 109 0.30 -11.40 -3.35
C ILE A 109 -0.55 -11.27 -4.60
N GLY A 110 -1.44 -12.25 -4.80
CA GLY A 110 -2.44 -12.24 -5.85
C GLY A 110 -3.71 -11.46 -5.46
N MET A 111 -4.43 -10.95 -6.45
CA MET A 111 -5.74 -10.28 -6.27
C MET A 111 -6.74 -11.11 -5.45
N ASN A 112 -6.67 -12.43 -5.56
CA ASN A 112 -7.54 -13.38 -4.87
C ASN A 112 -7.05 -13.74 -3.45
N GLN A 113 -5.85 -13.32 -3.05
CA GLN A 113 -5.28 -13.65 -1.74
C GLN A 113 -5.57 -12.59 -0.67
N PHE A 114 -6.23 -11.48 -1.03
CA PHE A 114 -6.58 -10.43 -0.09
C PHE A 114 -7.97 -9.84 -0.37
N LYS A 115 -8.56 -9.24 0.65
CA LYS A 115 -9.76 -8.39 0.53
C LYS A 115 -9.44 -6.99 1.03
N LEU A 116 -10.05 -5.99 0.41
CA LEU A 116 -9.98 -4.62 0.92
C LEU A 116 -10.74 -4.52 2.25
N LYS A 117 -10.10 -3.91 3.26
CA LYS A 117 -10.79 -3.45 4.45
C LYS A 117 -11.53 -2.16 4.13
N ARG A 118 -12.80 -2.08 4.55
CA ARG A 118 -13.61 -0.86 4.48
C ARG A 118 -13.18 0.13 5.54
#